data_AF-A0AAD2A5H7-F1
#
_entry.id   AF-A0AAD2A5H7-F1
#
_cell.length_a   1.000
_cell.length_b   1.000
_cell.length_c   1.000
_cell.angle_alpha   90.00
_cell.angle_beta   90.00
_cell.angle_gamma   90.00
#
_symmetry.space_group_name_H-M   'P 1'
#
loop_
_entity.id
_entity.type
_entity.pdbx_description
1 polymer ?
#
loop_
_entity_poly.entity_id
_entity_poly.type
_entity_poly.pdbx_seq_one_letter_code
_entity_poly.pdbx_strand_id
1 'polypeptide(L)'
;MIRGSLKHIGLRTASDGDAISVFGSNHIWIDHCSLSRCPDGLIDVIMASTAITIPNRKFNHHNDVMLLGADDGYGEDKIIQATVAFNRFGKGLIQIMPRSRWDFFHVGNYDYSHYQLYAIGGNANSTIIRQDNRFKALYLLKVKLHKFLITDL
;
A
#
# COMPACT_ATOMS: atom_id res chain seq x y z
N MET A 1 19.72 -5.13 18.98
CA MET A 1 18.70 -5.71 19.87
C MET A 1 17.42 -4.88 19.71
N ILE A 2 16.30 -5.51 19.34
CA ILE A 2 15.00 -4.85 19.10
C ILE A 2 14.02 -5.30 20.18
N ARG A 3 13.21 -4.36 20.66
CA ARG A 3 12.15 -4.61 21.64
C ARG A 3 10.79 -4.40 20.99
N GLY A 4 9.99 -5.45 20.89
CA GLY A 4 8.63 -5.40 20.35
C GLY A 4 7.52 -5.43 21.41
N SER A 5 7.86 -5.76 22.66
CA SER A 5 6.94 -5.70 23.80
C SER A 5 7.71 -5.57 25.11
N LEU A 6 6.99 -5.41 26.23
CA LEU A 6 7.64 -5.34 27.54
C LEU A 6 8.53 -6.56 27.83
N LYS A 7 8.14 -7.74 27.32
CA LYS A 7 8.79 -9.03 27.54
C LYS A 7 9.60 -9.54 26.34
N HIS A 8 9.49 -8.91 25.17
CA HIS A 8 10.15 -9.37 23.95
C HIS A 8 11.36 -8.50 23.62
N ILE A 9 12.55 -9.08 23.73
CA ILE A 9 13.84 -8.50 23.37
C ILE A 9 14.59 -9.55 22.52
N GLY A 10 14.99 -9.19 21.29
CA GLY A 10 15.62 -10.13 20.35
C GLY A 10 16.52 -9.48 19.31
N LEU A 11 17.10 -10.30 18.43
CA LEU A 11 17.81 -9.83 17.24
C LEU A 11 16.84 -9.69 16.07
N ARG A 12 17.08 -8.72 15.19
CA ARG A 12 16.31 -8.63 13.93
C ARG A 12 16.75 -9.77 13.03
N THR A 13 15.80 -10.53 12.49
CA THR A 13 16.06 -11.51 11.44
C THR A 13 16.41 -10.80 10.12
N ALA A 14 16.81 -11.56 9.12
CA ALA A 14 16.95 -11.05 7.76
C ALA A 14 15.64 -10.38 7.31
N SER A 15 15.77 -9.29 6.55
CA SER A 15 14.67 -8.51 5.99
C SER A 15 14.54 -8.86 4.51
N ASP A 16 13.32 -8.91 4.00
CA ASP A 16 13.06 -9.20 2.57
C ASP A 16 13.55 -8.06 1.67
N GLY A 17 13.54 -6.84 2.21
CA GLY A 17 14.21 -5.68 1.62
C GLY A 17 13.28 -4.52 1.30
N ASP A 18 12.16 -4.39 1.99
CA ASP A 18 11.26 -3.26 1.80
C ASP A 18 11.93 -1.92 2.14
N ALA A 19 11.50 -0.84 1.48
CA ALA A 19 11.94 0.50 1.88
C ALA A 19 11.45 0.84 3.30
N ILE A 20 10.18 0.56 3.57
CA ILE A 20 9.52 0.76 4.87
C ILE A 20 8.57 -0.40 5.14
N SER A 21 8.80 -1.13 6.24
CA SER A 21 7.93 -2.20 6.71
C SER A 21 7.32 -1.81 8.06
N VAL A 22 5.99 -1.72 8.10
CA VAL A 22 5.18 -1.43 9.29
C VAL A 22 4.54 -2.73 9.75
N PHE A 23 4.96 -3.21 10.92
CA PHE A 23 4.62 -4.53 11.44
C PHE A 23 4.01 -4.39 12.83
N GLY A 24 2.78 -4.89 13.05
CA GLY A 24 2.14 -4.88 14.37
C GLY A 24 2.08 -3.51 15.05
N SER A 25 1.95 -2.44 14.28
CA SER A 25 2.15 -1.06 14.75
C SER A 25 0.90 -0.21 14.55
N ASN A 26 0.75 0.87 15.32
CA ASN A 26 -0.36 1.79 15.15
C ASN A 26 0.06 3.26 15.23
N HIS A 27 -0.76 4.15 14.67
CA HIS A 27 -0.55 5.60 14.65
C HIS A 27 0.77 5.99 13.96
N ILE A 28 0.92 5.54 12.71
CA ILE A 28 2.13 5.79 11.91
C ILE A 28 1.83 6.82 10.83
N TRP A 29 2.74 7.79 10.69
CA TRP A 29 2.69 8.80 9.65
C TRP A 29 3.93 8.71 8.76
N ILE A 30 3.75 8.35 7.48
CA ILE A 30 4.83 8.24 6.49
C ILE A 30 4.75 9.41 5.53
N ASP A 31 5.47 10.48 5.84
CA ASP A 31 5.43 11.75 5.13
C ASP A 31 6.83 12.21 4.62
N HIS A 32 6.86 13.23 3.75
CA HIS A 32 7.86 13.64 2.73
C HIS A 32 8.94 12.67 2.14
N CYS A 33 8.84 11.34 2.27
CA CYS A 33 9.65 10.33 1.57
C CYS A 33 9.54 10.25 0.02
N SER A 34 10.69 9.99 -0.63
CA SER A 34 10.81 9.53 -2.03
C SER A 34 11.41 8.13 -2.06
N LEU A 35 10.69 7.15 -2.62
CA LEU A 35 11.05 5.73 -2.55
C LEU A 35 11.17 5.12 -3.96
N SER A 36 12.18 4.27 -4.17
CA SER A 36 12.44 3.62 -5.47
C SER A 36 13.45 2.47 -5.35
N ARG A 37 13.35 1.47 -6.22
CA ARG A 37 14.37 0.42 -6.42
C ARG A 37 14.80 -0.35 -5.15
N CYS A 38 13.83 -0.73 -4.32
CA CYS A 38 14.09 -1.68 -3.25
C CYS A 38 14.12 -3.13 -3.76
N PRO A 39 14.79 -4.05 -3.04
CA PRO A 39 14.79 -5.48 -3.37
C PRO A 39 13.40 -6.13 -3.41
N ASP A 40 12.52 -5.82 -2.46
CA ASP A 40 11.15 -6.35 -2.40
C ASP A 40 10.11 -5.25 -2.62
N GLY A 41 9.35 -4.81 -1.61
CA GLY A 41 8.36 -3.72 -1.73
C GLY A 41 8.91 -2.32 -1.42
N LEU A 42 8.10 -1.27 -1.64
CA LEU A 42 8.43 0.06 -1.07
C LEU A 42 7.80 0.28 0.30
N ILE A 43 6.49 0.05 0.46
CA ILE A 43 5.81 0.21 1.73
C ILE A 43 4.90 -0.99 1.99
N ASP A 44 5.18 -1.70 3.09
CA ASP A 44 4.38 -2.81 3.56
C ASP A 44 3.75 -2.49 4.91
N VAL A 45 2.44 -2.64 5.02
CA VAL A 45 1.65 -2.48 6.25
C VAL A 45 0.99 -3.82 6.56
N ILE A 46 1.50 -4.52 7.56
CA ILE A 46 1.15 -5.92 7.81
C ILE A 46 0.96 -6.20 9.31
N MET A 47 0.44 -7.39 9.60
CA MET A 47 0.33 -7.94 10.95
C MET A 47 -0.52 -7.05 11.87
N ALA A 48 -1.76 -6.79 11.45
CA ALA A 48 -2.74 -6.02 12.21
C ALA A 48 -2.28 -4.57 12.51
N SER A 49 -1.47 -3.97 11.63
CA SER A 49 -1.06 -2.57 11.76
C SER A 49 -2.22 -1.62 11.42
N THR A 50 -2.46 -0.56 12.18
CA THR A 50 -3.66 0.28 11.98
C THR A 50 -3.43 1.77 12.26
N ALA A 51 -4.38 2.62 11.88
CA ALA A 51 -4.27 4.08 11.95
C ALA A 51 -3.00 4.58 11.23
N ILE A 52 -2.88 4.21 9.96
CA ILE A 52 -1.72 4.56 9.11
C ILE A 52 -2.09 5.69 8.18
N THR A 53 -1.25 6.72 8.09
CA THR A 53 -1.40 7.82 7.12
C THR A 53 -0.17 7.93 6.25
N ILE A 54 -0.35 7.86 4.93
CA ILE A 54 0.72 7.93 3.92
C ILE A 54 0.38 9.05 2.93
N PRO A 55 0.58 10.33 3.31
CA PRO A 55 0.33 11.44 2.40
C PRO A 55 1.57 11.74 1.55
N ASN A 56 1.45 12.53 0.47
CA ASN A 56 2.52 13.29 -0.22
C ASN A 56 3.79 12.52 -0.70
N ARG A 57 3.73 11.21 -0.91
CA ARG A 57 4.85 10.35 -1.38
C ARG A 57 5.19 10.49 -2.84
N LYS A 58 6.46 10.21 -3.17
CA LYS A 58 6.91 10.07 -4.55
C LYS A 58 7.49 8.67 -4.75
N PHE A 59 6.84 7.86 -5.58
CA PHE A 59 7.28 6.50 -5.90
C PHE A 59 7.78 6.45 -7.35
N ASN A 60 8.89 5.76 -7.62
CA ASN A 60 9.41 5.57 -8.98
C ASN A 60 10.14 4.22 -9.12
N HIS A 61 10.23 3.71 -10.35
CA HIS A 61 11.11 2.60 -10.75
C HIS A 61 11.00 1.38 -9.83
N HIS A 62 9.81 0.80 -9.72
CA HIS A 62 9.57 -0.30 -8.81
C HIS A 62 8.37 -1.17 -9.21
N ASN A 63 8.43 -2.46 -8.88
CA ASN A 63 7.39 -3.41 -9.25
C ASN A 63 6.21 -3.35 -8.27
N ASP A 64 6.48 -3.57 -6.98
CA ASP A 64 5.48 -3.81 -5.94
C ASP A 64 5.45 -2.64 -4.95
N VAL A 65 4.57 -1.67 -5.20
CA VAL A 65 4.75 -0.34 -4.61
C VAL A 65 4.25 -0.24 -3.17
N MET A 66 3.05 -0.73 -2.88
CA MET A 66 2.46 -0.64 -1.56
C MET A 66 1.52 -1.80 -1.24
N LEU A 67 1.90 -2.60 -0.24
CA LEU A 67 1.13 -3.73 0.26
C LEU A 67 0.43 -3.37 1.57
N LEU A 68 -0.88 -3.61 1.63
CA LEU A 68 -1.68 -3.51 2.85
C LEU A 68 -2.27 -4.90 3.14
N GLY A 69 -1.69 -5.60 4.11
CA GLY A 69 -1.97 -7.01 4.40
C GLY A 69 -1.27 -7.98 3.44
N ALA A 70 -0.49 -8.92 3.99
CA ALA A 70 0.37 -9.82 3.21
C ALA A 70 -0.31 -11.13 2.80
N ASP A 71 -1.19 -11.67 3.66
CA ASP A 71 -1.72 -13.02 3.54
C ASP A 71 -3.26 -13.02 3.48
N ASP A 72 -3.81 -13.72 2.48
CA ASP A 72 -5.25 -13.93 2.34
C ASP A 72 -5.82 -14.75 3.53
N GLY A 73 -4.99 -15.51 4.25
CA GLY A 73 -5.37 -16.28 5.45
C GLY A 73 -5.32 -15.51 6.77
N TYR A 74 -4.69 -14.34 6.82
CA TYR A 74 -4.46 -13.60 8.07
C TYR A 74 -5.61 -12.63 8.39
N GLY A 75 -6.73 -13.18 8.86
CA GLY A 75 -7.96 -12.43 9.10
C GLY A 75 -7.89 -11.33 10.18
N GLU A 76 -6.79 -11.22 10.94
CA GLU A 76 -6.58 -10.10 11.87
C GLU A 76 -6.29 -8.78 11.14
N ASP A 77 -5.85 -8.84 9.88
CA ASP A 77 -5.61 -7.64 9.04
C ASP A 77 -6.90 -6.87 8.72
N LYS A 78 -8.07 -7.38 9.09
CA LYS A 78 -9.35 -6.64 9.05
C LYS A 78 -9.32 -5.33 9.84
N ILE A 79 -8.44 -5.22 10.83
CA ILE A 79 -8.31 -3.98 11.61
C ILE A 79 -7.44 -2.92 10.94
N ILE A 80 -6.73 -3.27 9.86
CA ILE A 80 -5.89 -2.30 9.14
C ILE A 80 -6.79 -1.19 8.61
N GLN A 81 -6.45 0.03 8.98
CA GLN A 81 -7.05 1.25 8.47
C GLN A 81 -5.93 2.16 7.97
N ALA A 82 -5.94 2.43 6.67
CA ALA A 82 -4.92 3.24 6.03
C ALA A 82 -5.53 4.39 5.22
N THR A 83 -4.99 5.60 5.37
CA THR A 83 -5.27 6.73 4.48
C THR A 83 -4.06 6.98 3.61
N VAL A 84 -4.23 6.86 2.29
CA VAL A 84 -3.17 7.02 1.32
C VAL A 84 -3.59 8.19 0.42
N ALA A 85 -2.95 9.35 0.52
CA ALA A 85 -3.44 10.56 -0.16
C ALA A 85 -2.32 11.41 -0.79
N PHE A 86 -2.64 12.17 -1.83
CA PHE A 86 -1.72 13.16 -2.43
C PHE A 86 -0.38 12.58 -2.92
N ASN A 87 -0.31 11.28 -3.22
CA ASN A 87 0.95 10.66 -3.65
C ASN A 87 1.15 10.80 -5.16
N ARG A 88 2.42 10.96 -5.55
CA ARG A 88 2.89 11.03 -6.93
C ARG A 88 3.51 9.70 -7.35
N PHE A 89 2.77 8.94 -8.15
CA PHE A 89 3.30 7.80 -8.88
C PHE A 89 4.04 8.28 -10.12
N GLY A 90 5.37 8.22 -10.07
CA GLY A 90 6.23 8.64 -11.16
C GLY A 90 6.50 7.54 -12.18
N LYS A 91 7.63 7.62 -12.87
CA LYS A 91 7.93 6.73 -14.00
C LYS A 91 8.35 5.34 -13.53
N GLY A 92 8.06 4.34 -14.35
CA GLY A 92 8.57 2.97 -14.18
C GLY A 92 7.95 2.21 -13.01
N LEU A 93 6.68 2.48 -12.69
CA LEU A 93 5.91 1.70 -11.72
C LEU A 93 5.08 0.65 -12.45
N ILE A 94 5.05 -0.57 -11.93
CA ILE A 94 4.44 -1.71 -12.62
C ILE A 94 3.07 -2.04 -12.02
N GLN A 95 2.97 -2.28 -10.70
CA GLN A 95 1.74 -2.73 -10.03
C GLN A 95 1.65 -2.35 -8.53
N ILE A 96 0.55 -2.76 -7.87
CA ILE A 96 0.36 -2.71 -6.41
C ILE A 96 0.38 -1.26 -5.85
N MET A 97 -0.56 -0.41 -6.29
CA MET A 97 -0.61 1.03 -5.95
C MET A 97 -1.96 1.52 -5.37
N PRO A 98 -2.37 1.08 -4.17
CA PRO A 98 -1.86 -0.05 -3.39
C PRO A 98 -2.60 -1.35 -3.72
N ARG A 99 -2.13 -2.47 -3.15
CA ARG A 99 -2.87 -3.74 -3.08
C ARG A 99 -3.25 -4.03 -1.64
N SER A 100 -4.51 -4.39 -1.42
CA SER A 100 -5.04 -4.56 -0.07
C SER A 100 -5.73 -5.92 0.15
N ARG A 101 -5.75 -6.39 1.40
CA ARG A 101 -6.38 -7.64 1.87
C ARG A 101 -7.06 -7.40 3.21
N TRP A 102 -8.33 -7.81 3.33
CA TRP A 102 -9.17 -7.72 4.55
C TRP A 102 -9.52 -6.33 5.08
N ASP A 103 -8.73 -5.35 4.72
CA ASP A 103 -8.58 -4.04 5.31
C ASP A 103 -9.51 -2.97 4.72
N PHE A 104 -9.48 -1.79 5.35
CA PHE A 104 -10.15 -0.59 4.87
C PHE A 104 -9.11 0.47 4.52
N PHE A 105 -9.16 1.00 3.30
CA PHE A 105 -8.32 2.14 2.96
C PHE A 105 -8.98 3.17 2.06
N HIS A 106 -8.54 4.41 2.24
CA HIS A 106 -8.98 5.56 1.47
C HIS A 106 -7.83 6.05 0.57
N VAL A 107 -8.12 6.15 -0.74
CA VAL A 107 -7.20 6.67 -1.76
C VAL A 107 -7.78 7.93 -2.38
N GLY A 108 -7.14 9.08 -2.10
CA GLY A 108 -7.57 10.41 -2.57
C GLY A 108 -6.52 11.19 -3.36
N ASN A 109 -6.92 11.81 -4.49
CA ASN A 109 -6.16 12.83 -5.23
C ASN A 109 -4.84 12.37 -5.90
N TYR A 110 -4.93 11.40 -6.83
CA TYR A 110 -3.76 10.81 -7.53
C TYR A 110 -3.74 11.10 -9.03
N ASP A 111 -2.56 11.16 -9.66
CA ASP A 111 -2.38 11.05 -11.13
C ASP A 111 -1.65 9.73 -11.44
N TYR A 112 -2.41 8.69 -11.76
CA TYR A 112 -1.88 7.39 -12.19
C TYR A 112 -1.55 7.46 -13.68
N SER A 113 -0.28 7.68 -14.02
CA SER A 113 0.16 7.68 -15.42
C SER A 113 1.15 6.56 -15.69
N HIS A 114 0.98 5.85 -16.81
CA HIS A 114 1.94 4.85 -17.32
C HIS A 114 2.18 3.61 -16.42
N TYR A 115 1.20 3.19 -15.62
CA TYR A 115 1.26 1.89 -14.94
C TYR A 115 1.14 0.76 -15.98
N GLN A 116 1.83 -0.36 -15.74
CA GLN A 116 1.98 -1.43 -16.74
C GLN A 116 1.03 -2.61 -16.56
N LEU A 117 0.46 -2.83 -15.37
CA LEU A 117 -0.49 -3.91 -15.10
C LEU A 117 -1.81 -3.38 -14.52
N TYR A 118 -1.82 -2.98 -13.25
CA TYR A 118 -2.98 -2.40 -12.57
C TYR A 118 -2.54 -1.39 -11.51
N ALA A 119 -3.42 -0.43 -11.22
CA ALA A 119 -3.17 0.61 -10.22
C ALA A 119 -3.58 0.13 -8.82
N ILE A 120 -4.89 0.03 -8.56
CA ILE A 120 -5.43 -0.33 -7.25
C ILE A 120 -5.98 -1.76 -7.32
N GLY A 121 -5.62 -2.60 -6.36
CA GLY A 121 -6.09 -3.98 -6.26
C GLY A 121 -6.59 -4.31 -4.86
N GLY A 122 -7.53 -5.24 -4.76
CA GLY A 122 -8.07 -5.72 -3.50
C GLY A 122 -8.32 -7.21 -3.56
N ASN A 123 -8.05 -7.90 -2.46
CA ASN A 123 -8.39 -9.31 -2.23
C ASN A 123 -9.10 -9.43 -0.87
N ALA A 124 -9.62 -10.62 -0.57
CA ALA A 124 -10.10 -11.02 0.76
C ALA A 124 -11.07 -10.01 1.43
N ASN A 125 -12.10 -9.56 0.73
CA ASN A 125 -13.13 -8.63 1.23
C ASN A 125 -12.62 -7.26 1.73
N SER A 126 -11.56 -6.74 1.11
CA SER A 126 -11.10 -5.36 1.31
C SER A 126 -12.16 -4.33 0.92
N THR A 127 -12.20 -3.21 1.67
CA THR A 127 -13.04 -2.06 1.39
C THR A 127 -12.18 -0.88 0.96
N ILE A 128 -12.48 -0.32 -0.21
CA ILE A 128 -11.64 0.70 -0.85
C ILE A 128 -12.48 1.93 -1.18
N ILE A 129 -12.23 3.03 -0.49
CA ILE A 129 -12.78 4.33 -0.87
C ILE A 129 -11.79 5.00 -1.83
N ARG A 130 -12.29 5.46 -2.99
CA ARG A 130 -11.48 6.13 -4.01
C ARG A 130 -12.12 7.47 -4.34
N GLN A 131 -11.43 8.56 -4.03
CA GLN A 131 -11.96 9.92 -4.25
C GLN A 131 -10.98 10.76 -5.09
N ASP A 132 -11.49 11.55 -6.03
CA ASP A 132 -10.73 12.57 -6.77
C ASP A 132 -9.44 12.07 -7.48
N ASN A 133 -9.44 10.81 -7.94
CA ASN A 133 -8.31 10.20 -8.64
C ASN A 133 -8.36 10.40 -10.16
N ARG A 134 -7.23 10.74 -10.77
CA ARG A 134 -7.02 10.81 -12.21
C ARG A 134 -6.26 9.57 -12.70
N PHE A 135 -6.87 8.81 -13.62
CA PHE A 135 -6.24 7.64 -14.24
C PHE A 135 -5.91 7.91 -15.72
N LYS A 136 -4.66 7.71 -16.11
CA LYS A 136 -4.17 7.74 -17.50
C LYS A 136 -3.52 6.40 -17.84
N ALA A 137 -4.30 5.52 -18.46
CA ALA A 137 -3.81 4.24 -18.95
C ALA A 137 -2.95 4.42 -20.22
N LEU A 138 -1.99 3.51 -20.42
CA LEU A 138 -1.34 3.35 -21.72
C LEU A 138 -2.34 2.70 -22.69
N TYR A 139 -2.37 3.11 -23.95
CA TYR A 139 -3.33 2.67 -24.98
C TYR A 139 -3.50 1.13 -25.14
N LEU A 140 -2.55 0.34 -24.64
CA LEU A 140 -2.54 -1.13 -24.76
C LEU A 140 -3.16 -1.87 -23.55
N LEU A 141 -3.53 -1.17 -22.46
CA LEU A 141 -4.11 -1.80 -21.27
C LEU A 141 -5.62 -1.55 -21.20
N LYS A 142 -6.40 -2.63 -21.40
CA LYS A 142 -7.80 -2.66 -20.97
C LYS A 142 -7.84 -2.51 -19.45
N VAL A 143 -8.42 -1.42 -18.94
CA VAL A 143 -8.68 -1.25 -17.52
C VAL A 143 -9.62 -2.38 -17.07
N LYS A 144 -9.07 -3.40 -16.40
CA LYS A 144 -9.86 -4.46 -15.79
C LYS A 144 -10.32 -3.98 -14.42
N LEU A 145 -11.47 -3.30 -14.39
CA LEU A 145 -12.17 -2.96 -13.15
C LEU A 145 -12.78 -4.25 -12.58
N HIS A 146 -12.13 -4.85 -11.60
CA HIS A 146 -12.79 -5.85 -10.76
C HIS A 146 -13.77 -5.12 -9.83
N LYS A 147 -15.04 -5.55 -9.82
CA LYS A 147 -16.11 -5.04 -8.94
C LYS A 147 -15.65 -5.15 -7.48
N PHE A 148 -15.44 -4.02 -6.83
CA PHE A 148 -15.45 -3.88 -5.38
C PHE A 148 -16.60 -2.93 -5.03
N LEU A 149 -17.11 -2.98 -3.79
CA LEU A 149 -18.13 -2.05 -3.30
C LEU A 149 -17.62 -0.60 -3.49
N ILE A 150 -18.09 0.03 -4.55
CA ILE A 150 -17.83 1.44 -4.87
C ILE A 150 -18.94 2.20 -4.16
N THR A 151 -18.59 2.88 -3.08
CA THR A 151 -19.41 3.96 -2.54
C THR A 151 -18.74 5.24 -3.01
N ASP A 152 -19.32 5.85 -4.05
CA ASP A 152 -19.02 7.24 -4.38
C ASP A 152 -19.74 8.09 -3.31
N LEU A 153 -18.99 8.86 -2.53
CA LEU A 153 -19.50 9.95 -1.71
C LEU A 153 -19.10 11.28 -2.34
#